data_AF-A0A1V6YKK3-F1
#
_entry.id   AF-A0A1V6YKK3-F1
#
_cell.length_a   1.000
_cell.length_b   1.000
_cell.length_c   1.000
_cell.angle_alpha   90.00
_cell.angle_beta   90.00
_cell.angle_gamma   90.00
#
_symmetry.space_group_name_H-M   'P 1'
#
loop_
_entity.id
_entity.type
_entity.pdbx_description
1 polymer ?
#
loop_
_entity_poly.entity_id
_entity_poly.type
_entity_poly.pdbx_seq_one_letter_code
_entity_poly.pdbx_strand_id
1 'polypeptide(L)'
;MSMLVVWSKSYTKLLAFTLTEYDRVLHLDSDATILQTMDELFLGPSSLITMPSAYWTNPRKGLFTPAVMLVEPSAAAFNRTMDSISSANSSTFDMEIMSNMYKDIALTIPHRPYILLTREFRSKKHRAYLGKSRKKWDAEKIQRG
;
A
#
# COMPACT_ATOMS: atom_id res chain seq x y z
N MET A 1 24.81 4.94 -12.89
CA MET A 1 23.68 3.99 -12.84
C MET A 1 22.41 4.79 -12.58
N SER A 2 21.67 5.10 -13.64
CA SER A 2 20.56 6.08 -13.62
C SER A 2 19.31 5.52 -12.96
N MET A 3 18.82 6.21 -11.93
CA MET A 3 17.52 5.97 -11.27
C MET A 3 16.35 6.56 -12.07
N LEU A 4 16.21 6.20 -13.35
CA LEU A 4 15.14 6.75 -14.22
C LEU A 4 14.16 5.69 -14.74
N VAL A 5 14.25 4.44 -14.27
CA VAL A 5 13.47 3.29 -14.82
C VAL A 5 12.72 2.55 -13.71
N VAL A 6 11.89 3.25 -12.94
CA VAL A 6 10.92 2.58 -12.04
C VAL A 6 9.50 2.66 -12.63
N TRP A 7 9.21 3.75 -13.35
CA TRP A 7 7.85 4.04 -13.82
C TRP A 7 7.34 3.22 -15.00
N SER A 8 8.18 2.69 -15.89
CA SER A 8 7.67 1.86 -16.99
C SER A 8 7.09 0.52 -16.53
N LYS A 9 7.25 0.15 -15.25
CA LYS A 9 6.87 -1.18 -14.72
C LYS A 9 5.82 -1.15 -13.58
N SER A 10 5.50 0.00 -12.99
CA SER A 10 4.54 0.08 -11.86
C SER A 10 3.06 0.12 -12.25
N TYR A 11 2.72 0.25 -13.55
CA TYR A 11 1.33 0.25 -14.03
C TYR A 11 0.56 -1.04 -13.76
N THR A 12 1.27 -2.16 -13.62
CA THR A 12 0.66 -3.48 -13.43
C THR A 12 -0.21 -3.53 -12.17
N LYS A 13 0.13 -2.78 -11.12
CA LYS A 13 -0.68 -2.73 -9.89
C LYS A 13 -2.08 -2.14 -10.14
N LEU A 14 -2.18 -1.19 -11.07
CA LEU A 14 -3.44 -0.54 -11.43
C LEU A 14 -4.36 -1.43 -12.27
N LEU A 15 -3.83 -2.50 -12.86
CA LEU A 15 -4.67 -3.50 -13.54
C LEU A 15 -5.67 -4.15 -12.59
N ALA A 16 -5.46 -4.07 -11.26
CA ALA A 16 -6.48 -4.46 -10.30
C ALA A 16 -7.82 -3.73 -10.51
N PHE A 17 -7.81 -2.47 -10.99
CA PHE A 17 -9.03 -1.73 -11.30
C PHE A 17 -9.75 -2.24 -12.55
N THR A 18 -9.08 -2.97 -13.44
CA THR A 18 -9.67 -3.45 -14.70
C THR A 18 -10.33 -4.82 -14.56
N LEU A 19 -10.13 -5.51 -13.44
CA LEU A 19 -10.70 -6.84 -13.16
C LEU A 19 -12.17 -6.74 -12.71
N THR A 20 -13.00 -6.13 -13.55
CA THR A 20 -14.41 -5.79 -13.26
C THR A 20 -15.33 -6.99 -13.14
N GLU A 21 -14.84 -8.20 -13.39
CA GLU A 21 -15.53 -9.45 -13.09
C GLU A 21 -15.55 -9.79 -11.59
N TYR A 22 -14.77 -9.10 -10.76
CA TYR A 22 -14.77 -9.25 -9.30
C TYR A 22 -15.33 -8.02 -8.61
N ASP A 23 -16.07 -8.22 -7.52
CA ASP A 23 -16.55 -7.12 -6.66
C ASP A 23 -15.38 -6.42 -5.94
N ARG A 24 -14.38 -7.21 -5.51
CA ARG A 24 -13.22 -6.73 -4.77
C ARG A 24 -11.98 -7.53 -5.14
N VAL A 25 -10.86 -6.84 -5.26
CA VAL A 25 -9.55 -7.43 -5.57
C VAL A 25 -8.53 -6.98 -4.54
N LEU A 26 -7.92 -7.93 -3.84
CA LEU A 26 -6.76 -7.70 -2.99
C LEU A 26 -5.49 -7.86 -3.82
N HIS A 27 -4.79 -6.77 -4.08
CA HIS A 27 -3.47 -6.78 -4.70
C HIS A 27 -2.37 -6.73 -3.64
N LEU A 28 -1.36 -7.56 -3.85
CA LEU A 28 -0.16 -7.67 -3.02
C LEU A 28 1.06 -7.53 -3.91
N ASP A 29 2.06 -6.77 -3.46
CA ASP A 29 3.34 -6.69 -4.16
C ASP A 29 3.98 -8.08 -4.28
N SER A 30 4.59 -8.37 -5.42
CA SER A 30 5.16 -9.70 -5.72
C SER A 30 6.35 -10.10 -4.84
N ASP A 31 6.94 -9.15 -4.12
CA ASP A 31 8.03 -9.37 -3.16
C ASP A 31 7.54 -9.50 -1.70
N ALA A 32 6.22 -9.60 -1.50
CA ALA A 32 5.62 -9.84 -0.20
C ALA A 32 5.72 -11.32 0.22
N THR A 33 5.73 -11.56 1.53
CA THR A 33 5.55 -12.88 2.15
C THR A 33 4.31 -12.83 3.02
N ILE A 34 3.33 -13.69 2.76
CA ILE A 34 2.07 -13.75 3.50
C ILE A 34 2.25 -14.69 4.70
N LEU A 35 2.05 -14.17 5.91
CA LEU A 35 2.21 -14.93 7.16
C LEU A 35 0.88 -15.32 7.81
N GLN A 36 -0.20 -14.60 7.50
CA GLN A 36 -1.54 -14.82 8.05
C GLN A 36 -2.60 -14.55 6.97
N THR A 37 -3.81 -15.08 7.16
CA THR A 37 -4.97 -14.67 6.34
C THR A 37 -5.26 -13.18 6.52
N MET A 38 -5.85 -12.58 5.48
CA MET A 38 -6.28 -11.18 5.44
C MET A 38 -7.74 -11.08 4.95
N ASP A 39 -8.51 -12.18 5.04
CA ASP A 39 -9.87 -12.27 4.50
C ASP A 39 -10.83 -11.25 5.15
N GLU A 40 -10.54 -10.82 6.37
CA GLU A 40 -11.29 -9.79 7.09
C GLU A 40 -11.29 -8.44 6.34
N LEU A 41 -10.30 -8.17 5.48
CA LEU A 41 -10.27 -6.97 4.65
C LEU A 41 -11.49 -6.94 3.71
N PHE A 42 -11.94 -8.08 3.21
CA PHE A 42 -13.11 -8.17 2.33
C PHE A 42 -14.43 -7.92 3.06
N LEU A 43 -14.45 -8.06 4.38
CA LEU A 43 -15.62 -7.76 5.23
C LEU A 43 -15.67 -6.29 5.65
N GLY A 44 -14.64 -5.50 5.31
CA GLY A 44 -14.58 -4.07 5.59
C GLY A 44 -15.63 -3.25 4.81
N PRO A 45 -15.83 -1.98 5.19
CA PRO A 45 -16.75 -1.09 4.50
C PRO A 45 -16.34 -0.89 3.04
N SER A 46 -17.32 -0.59 2.18
CA SER A 46 -17.08 -0.28 0.76
C SER A 46 -16.24 0.98 0.60
N SER A 47 -15.24 0.88 -0.27
CA SER A 47 -14.33 1.95 -0.64
C SER A 47 -13.67 1.60 -1.98
N LEU A 48 -13.51 2.61 -2.83
CA LEU A 48 -12.86 2.46 -4.13
C LEU A 48 -11.45 1.86 -3.99
N ILE A 49 -10.74 2.25 -2.93
CA ILE A 49 -9.43 1.70 -2.60
C ILE A 49 -9.17 1.76 -1.09
N THR A 50 -8.66 0.67 -0.55
CA THR A 50 -8.21 0.58 0.84
C THR A 50 -6.71 0.31 0.86
N MET A 51 -5.95 1.10 1.63
CA MET A 51 -4.49 0.95 1.73
C MET A 51 -3.98 1.18 3.16
N PRO A 52 -2.90 0.50 3.58
CA PRO A 52 -2.26 0.79 4.84
C PRO A 52 -1.45 2.09 4.78
N SER A 53 -1.30 2.72 5.94
CA SER A 53 -0.36 3.84 6.10
C SER A 53 1.09 3.39 5.87
N ALA A 54 1.87 4.18 5.14
CA ALA A 54 3.29 3.96 4.94
C ALA A 54 4.09 4.37 6.19
N TYR A 55 4.10 3.52 7.21
CA TYR A 55 4.60 3.84 8.57
C TYR A 55 6.05 4.31 8.64
N TRP A 56 6.87 3.95 7.64
CA TRP A 56 8.29 4.34 7.53
C TRP A 56 8.48 5.77 6.99
N THR A 57 7.40 6.43 6.60
CA THR A 57 7.41 7.81 6.08
C THR A 57 7.08 8.81 7.20
N ASN A 58 7.17 10.11 6.89
CA ASN A 58 6.75 11.15 7.83
C ASN A 58 5.22 11.06 8.03
N PRO A 59 4.72 10.78 9.27
CA PRO A 59 3.29 10.65 9.52
C PRO A 59 2.48 11.89 9.13
N ARG A 60 3.09 13.08 9.16
CA ARG A 60 2.43 14.34 8.76
C ARG A 60 2.11 14.41 7.27
N LYS A 61 2.78 13.61 6.44
CA LYS A 61 2.49 13.54 5.00
C LYS A 61 1.26 12.67 4.70
N GLY A 62 0.82 11.82 5.65
CA GLY A 62 -0.36 10.96 5.46
C GLY A 62 -0.23 10.03 4.25
N LEU A 63 0.98 9.52 3.97
CA LEU A 63 1.20 8.67 2.81
C LEU A 63 0.71 7.24 3.08
N PHE A 64 0.11 6.65 2.05
CA PHE A 64 -0.24 5.24 1.97
C PHE A 64 0.80 4.46 1.19
N THR A 65 0.76 3.13 1.35
CA THR A 65 1.57 2.23 0.54
C THR A 65 0.68 1.36 -0.35
N PRO A 66 0.98 1.28 -1.67
CA PRO A 66 0.27 0.39 -2.58
C PRO A 66 0.75 -1.07 -2.46
N ALA A 67 1.66 -1.40 -1.53
CA ALA A 67 2.17 -2.75 -1.35
C ALA A 67 1.08 -3.77 -0.95
N VAL A 68 0.02 -3.27 -0.32
CA VAL A 68 -1.23 -3.98 -0.06
C VAL A 68 -2.34 -3.02 -0.43
N MET A 69 -3.20 -3.40 -1.36
CA MET A 69 -4.39 -2.61 -1.71
C MET A 69 -5.60 -3.51 -1.92
N LEU A 70 -6.72 -3.16 -1.29
CA LEU A 70 -8.02 -3.73 -1.63
C LEU A 70 -8.74 -2.73 -2.53
N VAL A 71 -9.14 -3.17 -3.72
CA VAL A 71 -9.73 -2.31 -4.74
C VAL A 71 -11.14 -2.81 -5.05
N GLU A 72 -12.08 -1.87 -5.20
CA GLU A 72 -13.35 -2.14 -5.88
C GLU A 72 -13.13 -1.80 -7.38
N PRO A 73 -13.05 -2.81 -8.27
CA PRO A 73 -12.66 -2.59 -9.66
C PRO A 73 -13.60 -1.63 -10.38
N SER A 74 -13.02 -0.71 -11.16
CA SER A 74 -13.75 0.30 -11.90
C SER A 74 -12.92 0.83 -13.06
N ALA A 75 -13.37 0.59 -14.29
CA ALA A 75 -12.72 1.12 -15.49
C ALA A 75 -12.65 2.67 -15.47
N ALA A 76 -13.65 3.34 -14.90
CA ALA A 76 -13.64 4.78 -14.72
C ALA A 76 -12.57 5.24 -13.72
N ALA A 77 -12.37 4.50 -12.62
CA ALA A 77 -11.27 4.77 -11.70
C ALA A 77 -9.91 4.53 -12.37
N PHE A 78 -9.74 3.40 -13.07
CA PHE A 78 -8.52 3.10 -13.82
C PHE A 78 -8.13 4.23 -14.78
N ASN A 79 -9.06 4.70 -15.62
CA ASN A 79 -8.80 5.77 -16.58
C ASN A 79 -8.38 7.08 -15.89
N ARG A 80 -9.10 7.49 -14.83
CA ARG A 80 -8.74 8.70 -14.06
C ARG A 80 -7.34 8.60 -13.45
N THR A 81 -6.97 7.44 -12.95
CA THR A 81 -5.65 7.18 -12.38
C THR A 81 -4.57 7.23 -13.45
N MET A 82 -4.82 6.63 -14.62
CA MET A 82 -3.92 6.63 -15.75
C MET A 82 -3.70 8.05 -16.32
N ASP A 83 -4.75 8.86 -16.41
CA ASP A 83 -4.68 10.26 -16.85
C ASP A 83 -3.82 11.09 -15.89
N SER A 84 -4.08 10.97 -14.59
CA SER A 84 -3.34 11.69 -13.55
C SER A 84 -1.86 11.34 -13.56
N ILE A 85 -1.55 10.06 -13.74
CA ILE A 85 -0.18 9.54 -13.86
C ILE A 85 0.51 10.05 -15.12
N SER A 86 -0.17 10.03 -16.26
CA SER A 86 0.39 10.50 -17.54
C SER A 86 0.73 11.99 -17.50
N SER A 87 0.07 12.74 -16.62
CA SER A 87 0.34 14.15 -16.35
C SER A 87 1.41 14.40 -15.26
N ALA A 88 1.86 13.36 -14.55
CA ALA A 88 2.79 13.49 -13.43
C ALA A 88 4.26 13.54 -13.89
N ASN A 89 5.09 14.23 -13.10
CA ASN A 89 6.53 14.31 -13.36
C ASN A 89 7.24 12.97 -13.04
N SER A 90 8.25 12.62 -13.83
CA SER A 90 8.99 11.34 -13.80
C SER A 90 9.76 11.06 -12.51
N SER A 91 9.88 12.05 -11.62
CA SER A 91 10.53 11.92 -10.31
C SER A 91 9.60 11.53 -9.16
N THR A 92 8.29 11.44 -9.40
CA THR A 92 7.29 11.19 -8.33
C THR A 92 7.14 9.70 -8.05
N PHE A 93 7.23 9.29 -6.78
CA PHE A 93 7.05 7.88 -6.39
C PHE A 93 5.58 7.47 -6.36
N ASP A 94 5.28 6.19 -6.64
CA ASP A 94 3.91 5.62 -6.67
C ASP A 94 3.10 5.96 -5.42
N MET A 95 3.73 5.86 -4.23
CA MET A 95 3.09 6.23 -2.96
C MET A 95 2.63 7.68 -2.93
N GLU A 96 3.42 8.62 -3.46
CA GLU A 96 3.06 10.03 -3.46
C GLU A 96 1.91 10.31 -4.43
N ILE A 97 1.93 9.71 -5.62
CA ILE A 97 0.84 9.87 -6.59
C ILE A 97 -0.46 9.28 -6.04
N MET A 98 -0.44 8.02 -5.61
CA MET A 98 -1.61 7.33 -5.06
C MET A 98 -2.14 8.04 -3.81
N SER A 99 -1.25 8.46 -2.90
CA SER A 99 -1.68 9.19 -1.70
C SER A 99 -2.28 10.54 -2.01
N ASN A 100 -1.80 11.24 -3.04
CA ASN A 100 -2.38 12.52 -3.45
C ASN A 100 -3.73 12.33 -4.14
N MET A 101 -3.86 11.38 -5.06
CA MET A 101 -5.11 11.14 -5.80
C MET A 101 -6.23 10.62 -4.91
N TYR A 102 -5.91 9.69 -4.01
CA TYR A 102 -6.90 8.99 -3.23
C TYR A 102 -7.01 9.48 -1.79
N LYS A 103 -6.35 10.58 -1.43
CA LYS A 103 -6.27 11.09 -0.04
C LYS A 103 -7.63 11.17 0.67
N ASP A 104 -8.62 11.66 -0.04
CA ASP A 104 -9.94 11.98 0.52
C ASP A 104 -10.97 10.86 0.33
N ILE A 105 -10.63 9.81 -0.44
CA ILE A 105 -11.56 8.73 -0.80
C ILE A 105 -11.05 7.33 -0.41
N ALA A 106 -9.74 7.18 -0.17
CA ALA A 106 -9.17 5.93 0.27
C ALA A 106 -9.58 5.63 1.70
N LEU A 107 -10.05 4.40 1.93
CA LEU A 107 -10.14 3.88 3.28
C LEU A 107 -8.71 3.56 3.78
N THR A 108 -8.31 4.20 4.88
CA THR A 108 -7.00 3.93 5.48
C THR A 108 -7.13 2.82 6.52
N ILE A 109 -6.30 1.78 6.40
CA ILE A 109 -6.14 0.75 7.43
C ILE A 109 -4.83 0.94 8.20
N PRO A 110 -4.74 0.47 9.46
CA PRO A 110 -3.48 0.47 10.18
C PRO A 110 -2.43 -0.35 9.43
N HIS A 111 -1.14 -0.02 9.55
CA HIS A 111 -0.09 -0.83 8.92
C HIS A 111 0.11 -2.18 9.60
N ARG A 112 -0.31 -2.34 10.86
CA ARG A 112 -0.27 -3.62 11.59
C ARG A 112 -1.68 -4.23 11.62
N PRO A 113 -1.84 -5.53 11.31
CA PRO A 113 -0.80 -6.52 11.01
C PRO A 113 -0.33 -6.56 9.53
N TYR A 114 -0.90 -5.74 8.65
CA TYR A 114 -0.88 -5.99 7.20
C TYR A 114 0.43 -5.75 6.45
N ILE A 115 1.33 -4.88 6.93
CA ILE A 115 2.59 -4.56 6.23
C ILE A 115 3.75 -4.38 7.20
N LEU A 116 4.87 -4.99 6.86
CA LEU A 116 6.14 -4.88 7.57
C LEU A 116 7.28 -4.86 6.55
N LEU A 117 8.11 -3.83 6.57
CA LEU A 117 9.31 -3.82 5.75
C LEU A 117 10.36 -4.77 6.33
N THR A 118 10.98 -5.59 5.48
CA THR A 118 12.09 -6.46 5.90
C THR A 118 13.28 -5.69 6.50
N ARG A 119 13.45 -4.41 6.13
CA ARG A 119 14.41 -3.49 6.76
C ARG A 119 14.18 -3.34 8.26
N GLU A 120 12.96 -3.49 8.74
CA GLU A 120 12.62 -3.38 10.15
C GLU A 120 13.42 -4.39 11.00
N PHE A 121 13.64 -5.61 10.50
CA PHE A 121 14.46 -6.63 11.17
C PHE A 121 15.93 -6.24 11.34
N ARG A 122 16.44 -5.33 10.50
CA ARG A 122 17.82 -4.80 10.58
C ARG A 122 17.89 -3.47 11.32
N SER A 123 16.75 -2.88 11.68
CA SER A 123 16.70 -1.59 12.35
C SER A 123 17.11 -1.74 13.81
N LYS A 124 17.73 -0.69 14.36
CA LYS A 124 17.94 -0.55 15.82
C LYS A 124 16.80 0.21 16.51
N LYS A 125 15.90 0.82 15.73
CA LYS A 125 14.80 1.67 16.21
C LYS A 125 13.51 1.25 15.53
N HIS A 126 12.56 0.79 16.33
CA HIS A 126 11.28 0.26 15.83
C HIS A 126 10.07 1.15 16.11
N ARG A 127 10.32 2.41 16.51
CA ARG A 127 9.25 3.33 16.92
C ARG A 127 8.24 3.61 15.81
N ALA A 128 8.70 3.66 14.56
CA ALA A 128 7.83 3.87 13.40
C ALA A 128 6.84 2.71 13.23
N TYR A 129 7.34 1.47 13.30
CA TYR A 129 6.51 0.28 13.20
C TYR A 129 5.63 0.04 14.46
N LEU A 130 6.18 0.21 15.66
CA LEU A 130 5.44 -0.03 16.91
C LEU A 130 4.42 1.07 17.23
N GLY A 131 4.61 2.29 16.71
CA GLY A 131 3.76 3.43 17.02
C GLY A 131 3.71 3.72 18.52
N LYS A 132 2.50 3.94 19.06
CA LYS A 132 2.26 4.17 20.50
C LYS A 132 2.16 2.88 21.33
N SER A 133 2.41 1.71 20.73
CA SER A 133 2.34 0.42 21.42
C SER A 133 3.35 0.32 22.55
N ARG A 134 2.93 -0.19 23.72
CA ARG A 134 3.83 -0.53 24.84
C ARG A 134 4.59 -1.85 24.61
N LYS A 135 4.23 -2.63 23.59
CA LYS A 135 4.93 -3.88 23.23
C LYS A 135 6.36 -3.57 22.78
N LYS A 136 7.33 -4.33 23.30
CA LYS A 136 8.71 -4.30 22.82
C LYS A 136 8.80 -4.99 21.46
N TRP A 137 9.78 -4.58 20.65
CA TRP A 137 10.13 -5.29 19.42
C TRP A 137 10.60 -6.70 19.75
N ASP A 138 10.08 -7.68 19.03
CA ASP A 138 10.41 -9.09 19.14
C ASP A 138 10.41 -9.68 17.72
N ALA A 139 11.61 -9.87 17.17
CA ALA A 139 11.79 -10.32 15.79
C ALA A 139 11.27 -11.74 15.58
N GLU A 140 11.49 -12.64 16.55
CA GLU A 140 11.08 -14.04 16.44
C GLU A 140 9.55 -14.15 16.44
N LYS A 141 8.89 -13.40 17.31
CA LYS A 141 7.43 -13.36 17.35
C LYS A 141 6.85 -12.82 16.04
N ILE A 142 7.44 -11.76 15.48
CA ILE A 142 6.94 -11.13 14.26
C ILE A 142 7.16 -12.01 13.03
N GLN A 143 8.24 -12.79 12.98
CA GLN A 143 8.52 -13.67 11.85
C GLN A 143 7.56 -14.88 11.77
N ARG A 144 6.94 -15.27 12.89
CA ARG A 144 6.08 -16.46 12.96
C ARG A 144 4.63 -16.26 12.49
N GLY A 145 4.26 -15.02 12.15
CA GLY A 145 2.86 -14.65 11.96
C GLY A 145 2.24 -14.31 13.31
#